data_AF-A0A836RI81-F1
#
_entry.id   AF-A0A836RI81-F1
#
_cell.length_a   1.000
_cell.length_b   1.000
_cell.length_c   1.000
_cell.angle_alpha   90.00
_cell.angle_beta   90.00
_cell.angle_gamma   90.00
#
_symmetry.space_group_name_H-M   'P 1'
#
loop_
_entity.id
_entity.type
_entity.pdbx_description
1 polymer ?
#
loop_
_entity_poly.entity_id
_entity_poly.type
_entity_poly.pdbx_seq_one_letter_code
_entity_poly.pdbx_strand_id
1 'polypeptide(L)'
;LCRPAGRFHGPMVVSMRPLRPPDAIRAIQITSRYPDVHGAPVHLGFPERIGIIDLDRPDDGDPVPVEEDELPVFWACGVTPQAVAVTARPPLMITHSPGCMLVTDIRDEYLAAL
;
A
#
# COMPACT_ATOMS: atom_id res chain seq x y z
N LEU A 1 9.48 -0.89 8.07
CA LEU A 1 8.78 -1.55 9.21
C LEU A 1 7.85 -0.55 9.88
N CYS A 2 6.72 -1.00 10.41
CA CYS A 2 5.81 -0.13 11.17
C CYS A 2 6.40 0.22 12.55
N ARG A 3 5.98 1.36 13.12
CA ARG A 3 6.27 1.69 14.52
C ARG A 3 5.54 0.70 15.44
N PRO A 4 6.24 -0.03 16.33
CA PRO A 4 5.62 -1.02 17.20
C PRO A 4 4.63 -0.40 18.20
N ALA A 5 3.60 -1.18 18.57
CA ALA A 5 2.63 -0.87 19.61
C ALA A 5 2.28 -2.13 20.42
N GLY A 6 2.97 -2.35 21.54
CA GLY A 6 2.80 -3.57 22.33
C GLY A 6 3.13 -4.83 21.52
N ARG A 7 2.22 -5.81 21.49
CA ARG A 7 2.39 -7.04 20.68
C ARG A 7 2.26 -6.83 19.17
N PHE A 8 1.81 -5.66 18.73
CA PHE A 8 1.65 -5.35 17.32
C PHE A 8 2.95 -4.78 16.77
N HIS A 9 3.66 -5.60 15.99
CA HIS A 9 4.87 -5.21 15.28
C HIS A 9 4.98 -6.04 13.98
N GLY A 10 5.55 -5.44 12.94
CA GLY A 10 5.67 -6.11 11.65
C GLY A 10 6.06 -5.18 10.51
N PRO A 11 6.21 -5.75 9.30
CA PRO A 11 6.45 -4.98 8.10
C PRO A 11 5.24 -4.12 7.74
N MET A 12 5.51 -3.02 7.01
CA MET A 12 4.48 -2.32 6.27
C MET A 12 4.27 -3.09 4.98
N VAL A 13 3.03 -3.43 4.65
CA VAL A 13 2.68 -3.99 3.35
C VAL A 13 2.43 -2.85 2.38
N VAL A 14 2.89 -3.00 1.14
CA VAL A 14 2.72 -2.00 0.09
C VAL A 14 1.89 -2.53 -1.06
N SER A 15 1.13 -1.65 -1.71
CA SER A 15 0.57 -1.91 -3.04
C SER A 15 1.43 -1.20 -4.08
N MET A 16 1.64 -1.86 -5.22
CA MET A 16 2.50 -1.36 -6.29
C MET A 16 1.65 -1.04 -7.53
N ARG A 17 1.94 0.09 -8.18
CA ARG A 17 1.42 0.42 -9.51
C ARG A 17 2.56 0.87 -10.41
N PRO A 18 2.72 0.31 -11.61
CA PRO A 18 3.66 0.83 -12.59
C PRO A 18 3.12 2.15 -13.14
N LEU A 19 3.97 3.17 -13.18
CA LEU A 19 3.61 4.50 -13.71
C LEU A 19 4.78 5.07 -14.49
N ARG A 20 4.48 5.72 -15.61
CA ARG A 20 5.47 6.57 -16.30
C ARG A 20 5.86 7.75 -15.41
N PRO A 21 7.07 8.32 -15.56
CA PRO A 21 7.54 9.40 -14.69
C PRO A 21 6.59 10.61 -14.56
N PRO A 22 5.97 11.13 -15.64
CA PRO A 22 5.01 12.23 -15.51
C PRO A 22 3.75 11.85 -14.71
N ASP A 23 3.29 10.61 -14.90
CA ASP A 23 2.11 10.08 -14.21
C ASP A 23 2.42 9.80 -12.73
N ALA A 24 3.64 9.36 -12.41
CA ALA A 24 4.11 9.20 -11.03
C ALA A 24 4.16 10.55 -10.29
N ILE A 25 4.68 11.60 -10.92
CA ILE A 25 4.67 12.98 -10.35
C ILE A 25 3.23 13.41 -10.06
N ARG A 26 2.33 13.21 -11.03
CA ARG A 26 0.92 13.55 -10.89
C ARG A 26 0.24 12.74 -9.78
N ALA A 27 0.49 11.44 -9.72
CA ALA A 27 -0.05 10.55 -8.70
C ALA A 27 0.38 11.03 -7.30
N ILE A 28 1.67 11.35 -7.10
CA ILE A 28 2.16 11.93 -5.84
C ILE A 28 1.38 13.19 -5.47
N GLN A 29 1.23 14.14 -6.39
CA GLN A 29 0.52 15.40 -6.12
C GLN A 29 -0.96 15.22 -5.78
N ILE A 30 -1.61 14.22 -6.38
CA ILE A 30 -3.02 13.91 -6.14
C ILE A 30 -3.16 13.19 -4.79
N THR A 31 -2.45 12.06 -4.62
CA THR A 31 -2.70 11.17 -3.47
C THR A 31 -2.16 11.75 -2.17
N SER A 32 -1.15 12.64 -2.20
CA SER A 32 -0.65 13.33 -1.01
C SER A 32 -1.70 14.19 -0.30
N ARG A 33 -2.79 14.56 -0.99
CA ARG A 33 -3.89 15.33 -0.40
C ARG A 33 -4.81 14.48 0.48
N TYR A 34 -4.71 13.15 0.42
CA TYR A 34 -5.62 12.21 1.09
C TYR A 34 -4.86 11.31 2.08
N PRO A 35 -4.29 11.87 3.16
CA PRO A 35 -3.42 11.14 4.09
C PRO A 35 -4.14 10.01 4.84
N ASP A 36 -5.45 10.14 5.06
CA ASP A 36 -6.27 9.14 5.77
C ASP A 36 -6.78 8.01 4.86
N VAL A 37 -6.44 8.05 3.57
CA VAL A 37 -6.82 7.02 2.58
C VAL A 37 -5.55 6.29 2.10
N HIS A 38 -5.07 6.59 0.88
CA HIS A 38 -3.80 6.05 0.39
C HIS A 38 -2.60 6.91 0.75
N GLY A 39 -2.78 8.24 0.85
CA GLY A 39 -1.69 9.18 1.08
C GLY A 39 -0.66 9.24 -0.04
N ALA A 40 0.47 9.90 0.25
CA ALA A 40 1.62 9.91 -0.64
C ALA A 40 2.22 8.49 -0.80
N PRO A 41 2.84 8.15 -1.94
CA PRO A 41 3.64 6.94 -2.04
C PRO A 41 4.72 6.89 -0.97
N VAL A 42 5.01 5.69 -0.47
CA VAL A 42 6.06 5.45 0.52
C VAL A 42 7.41 5.12 -0.13
N HIS A 43 7.41 4.68 -1.39
CA HIS A 43 8.62 4.35 -2.15
C HIS A 43 8.39 4.46 -3.66
N LEU A 44 9.47 4.66 -4.41
CA LEU A 44 9.43 4.86 -5.87
C LEU A 44 10.69 4.29 -6.53
N GLY A 45 10.50 3.43 -7.54
CA GLY A 45 11.58 2.67 -8.19
C GLY A 45 12.24 1.67 -7.23
N PHE A 46 13.37 1.07 -7.67
CA PHE A 46 14.29 0.28 -6.84
C PHE A 46 13.62 -0.61 -5.75
N PRO A 47 12.77 -1.58 -6.14
CA PRO A 47 12.01 -2.45 -5.21
C PRO A 47 12.90 -3.13 -4.16
N GLU A 48 14.13 -3.45 -4.52
CA GLU A 48 15.11 -4.10 -3.66
C GLU A 48 15.44 -3.28 -2.41
N ARG A 49 15.31 -1.95 -2.48
CA ARG A 49 15.56 -1.05 -1.33
C ARG A 49 14.49 -1.17 -0.24
N ILE A 50 13.32 -1.69 -0.57
CA ILE A 50 12.25 -1.99 0.39
C ILE A 50 12.09 -3.50 0.64
N GLY A 51 13.06 -4.30 0.19
CA GLY A 51 13.10 -5.75 0.42
C GLY A 51 12.29 -6.58 -0.59
N ILE A 52 11.82 -5.98 -1.68
CA ILE A 52 11.12 -6.70 -2.74
C ILE A 52 12.15 -7.15 -3.78
N ILE A 53 12.35 -8.45 -3.90
CA ILE A 53 13.39 -9.04 -4.78
C ILE A 53 12.85 -9.31 -6.19
N ASP A 54 11.57 -9.63 -6.29
CA ASP A 54 10.94 -10.10 -7.53
C ASP A 54 9.50 -9.55 -7.60
N LEU A 55 9.22 -8.71 -8.59
CA LEU A 55 7.89 -8.12 -8.78
C LEU A 55 6.90 -9.12 -9.39
N ASP A 56 7.38 -10.19 -10.03
CA ASP A 56 6.54 -11.23 -10.60
C ASP A 56 6.00 -12.21 -9.53
N ARG A 57 6.39 -12.01 -8.27
CA ARG A 57 6.02 -12.85 -7.12
C ARG A 57 5.53 -12.02 -5.95
N PRO A 58 4.38 -11.34 -6.07
CA PRO A 58 3.81 -10.57 -4.97
C PRO A 58 3.42 -11.48 -3.79
N ASP A 59 3.55 -10.96 -2.56
CA ASP A 59 3.08 -11.65 -1.35
C ASP A 59 1.55 -11.86 -1.38
N ASP A 60 0.83 -10.88 -1.94
CA ASP A 60 -0.63 -10.88 -2.09
C ASP A 60 -1.03 -10.29 -3.45
N GLY A 61 -2.01 -10.91 -4.11
CA GLY A 61 -2.55 -10.47 -5.41
C GLY A 61 -1.80 -11.06 -6.62
N ASP A 62 -2.05 -10.47 -7.78
CA ASP A 62 -1.48 -10.91 -9.06
C ASP A 62 -0.33 -9.98 -9.50
N PRO A 63 0.73 -10.51 -10.12
CA PRO A 63 1.80 -9.70 -10.68
C PRO A 63 1.28 -8.86 -11.85
N VAL A 64 1.88 -7.68 -12.04
CA VAL A 64 1.59 -6.78 -13.16
C VAL A 64 2.89 -6.44 -13.88
N PRO A 65 2.88 -6.37 -15.23
CA PRO A 65 4.06 -5.98 -15.99
C PRO A 65 4.45 -4.53 -15.66
N VAL A 66 5.75 -4.26 -15.71
CA VAL A 66 6.31 -2.90 -15.66
C VAL A 66 7.00 -2.66 -16.99
N GLU A 67 6.47 -1.74 -17.79
CA GLU A 67 7.03 -1.44 -19.11
C GLU A 67 8.35 -0.66 -19.01
N GLU A 68 9.12 -0.61 -20.11
CA GLU A 68 10.46 0.00 -20.13
C GLU A 68 10.48 1.49 -19.73
N ASP A 69 9.40 2.23 -20.04
CA ASP A 69 9.23 3.64 -19.68
C ASP A 69 8.45 3.87 -18.38
N GLU A 70 8.18 2.81 -17.62
CA GLU A 70 7.48 2.84 -16.35
C GLU A 70 8.42 2.57 -15.17
N LEU A 71 7.96 2.97 -13.99
CA LEU A 71 8.61 2.65 -12.73
C LEU A 71 7.58 2.16 -11.71
N PRO A 72 7.96 1.22 -10.84
CA PRO A 72 7.08 0.76 -9.78
C PRO A 72 6.95 1.85 -8.70
N VAL A 73 5.72 2.22 -8.37
CA VAL A 73 5.41 3.18 -7.30
C VAL A 73 4.63 2.47 -6.21
N PHE A 74 5.02 2.67 -4.95
CA PHE A 74 4.54 1.89 -3.81
C PHE A 74 3.78 2.77 -2.81
N TRP A 75 2.58 2.35 -2.42
CA TRP A 75 1.78 2.98 -1.36
C TRP A 75 1.63 2.06 -0.16
N ALA A 76 1.48 2.61 1.04
CA ALA A 76 1.07 1.82 2.19
C ALA A 76 -0.30 1.16 1.91
N CYS A 77 -0.42 -0.12 2.21
CA CYS A 77 -1.63 -0.90 1.92
C CYS A 77 -2.41 -1.20 3.21
N GLY A 78 -3.75 -1.11 3.12
CA GLY A 78 -4.68 -1.40 4.21
C GLY A 78 -4.69 -2.87 4.66
N VAL A 79 -3.96 -3.75 3.99
CA VAL A 79 -3.74 -5.15 4.42
C VAL A 79 -2.55 -5.30 5.38
N THR A 80 -1.80 -4.22 5.67
CA THR A 80 -0.72 -4.21 6.69
C THR A 80 -1.15 -4.83 8.03
N PRO A 81 -2.35 -4.55 8.58
CA PRO A 81 -2.81 -5.19 9.81
C PRO A 81 -2.91 -6.72 9.72
N GLN A 82 -3.17 -7.28 8.53
CA GLN A 82 -3.25 -8.73 8.31
C GLN A 82 -1.86 -9.36 8.46
N ALA A 83 -0.82 -8.76 7.85
CA ALA A 83 0.57 -9.19 8.02
C ALA A 83 1.04 -9.08 9.48
N VAL A 84 0.69 -7.99 10.16
CA VAL A 84 1.00 -7.81 11.59
C VAL A 84 0.27 -8.86 12.45
N ALA A 85 -0.95 -9.26 12.10
CA ALA A 85 -1.73 -10.22 12.87
C ALA A 85 -1.12 -11.62 12.90
N VAL A 86 -0.46 -12.06 11.82
CA VAL A 86 0.27 -13.34 11.77
C VAL A 86 1.32 -13.42 12.90
N THR A 87 1.98 -12.29 13.18
CA THR A 87 2.99 -12.18 14.25
C THR A 87 2.35 -11.91 15.61
N ALA A 88 1.39 -10.98 15.67
CA ALA A 88 0.75 -10.54 16.92
C ALA A 88 -0.19 -11.59 17.54
N ARG A 89 -0.68 -12.55 16.73
CA ARG A 89 -1.56 -13.66 17.10
C ARG A 89 -2.68 -13.23 18.06
N PRO A 90 -3.57 -12.29 17.64
CA PRO A 90 -4.73 -11.98 18.44
C PRO A 90 -5.61 -13.23 18.61
N PRO A 91 -6.32 -13.38 19.75
CA PRO A 91 -7.21 -14.53 19.96
C PRO A 91 -8.36 -14.57 18.95
N LEU A 92 -8.72 -13.43 18.36
CA LEU A 92 -9.70 -13.29 17.29
C LEU A 92 -9.35 -12.05 16.45
N MET A 93 -9.48 -12.16 15.13
CA MET A 93 -9.45 -11.04 14.19
C MET A 93 -10.41 -11.34 13.05
N ILE A 94 -11.24 -10.36 12.69
CA ILE A 94 -12.16 -10.42 11.55
C ILE A 94 -11.75 -9.31 10.59
N THR A 95 -11.60 -9.65 9.31
CA THR A 95 -11.19 -8.73 8.24
C THR A 95 -12.07 -8.91 7.01
N HIS A 96 -11.97 -7.98 6.07
CA HIS A 96 -12.52 -8.20 4.73
C HIS A 96 -11.62 -9.16 3.94
N SER A 97 -12.21 -9.87 2.98
CA SER A 97 -11.45 -10.57 1.93
C SER A 97 -10.90 -9.56 0.92
N PRO A 98 -9.75 -9.82 0.29
CA PRO A 98 -9.24 -8.99 -0.81
C PRO A 98 -10.32 -8.75 -1.88
N GLY A 99 -10.48 -7.49 -2.31
CA GLY A 99 -11.51 -7.08 -3.28
C GLY A 99 -12.93 -6.93 -2.71
N CYS A 100 -13.17 -7.28 -1.44
CA CYS A 100 -14.48 -7.19 -0.78
C CYS A 100 -14.50 -6.10 0.30
N MET A 101 -14.09 -4.88 -0.04
CA MET A 101 -14.03 -3.75 0.89
C MET A 101 -15.42 -3.25 1.30
N LEU A 102 -15.50 -2.55 2.44
CA LEU A 102 -16.69 -1.84 2.87
C LEU A 102 -16.86 -0.56 2.03
N VAL A 103 -17.97 -0.46 1.32
CA VAL A 103 -18.38 0.79 0.66
C VAL A 103 -19.12 1.65 1.67
N THR A 104 -18.72 2.92 1.80
CA THR A 104 -19.30 3.87 2.75
C THR A 104 -20.00 5.02 2.01
N ASP A 105 -20.81 5.80 2.72
CA ASP A 105 -21.42 7.03 2.20
C ASP A 105 -20.46 8.24 2.25
N ILE A 106 -19.24 8.07 2.75
CA ILE A 106 -18.23 9.13 2.82
C ILE A 106 -17.63 9.32 1.44
N ARG A 107 -17.76 10.53 0.88
CA ARG A 107 -17.13 10.89 -0.39
C ARG A 107 -15.66 11.24 -0.17
N ASP A 108 -14.80 10.81 -1.08
CA ASP A 108 -13.35 11.09 -1.04
C ASP A 108 -13.04 12.60 -0.93
N GLU A 109 -13.84 13.45 -1.57
CA GLU A 109 -13.73 14.92 -1.50
C GLU A 109 -13.71 15.46 -0.06
N TYR A 110 -14.37 14.78 0.89
CA TYR A 110 -14.39 15.18 2.30
C TYR A 110 -13.18 14.69 3.09
N LEU A 111 -12.33 13.87 2.50
CA LEU A 111 -11.12 13.29 3.09
C LEU A 111 -9.84 14.01 2.63
N ALA A 112 -9.96 15.03 1.79
CA ALA A 112 -8.84 15.87 1.38
C ALA A 112 -8.38 16.77 2.54
N ALA A 113 -7.09 16.78 2.83
CA ALA A 113 -6.46 17.61 3.85
C ALA A 113 -6.00 18.99 3.34
N LEU A 114 -6.16 19.26 2.03
CA LEU A 114 -5.75 20.48 1.32
C LEU A 114 -6.86 21.02 0.43
#